data_AF-A0A1R2CB57-F1
#
_entry.id   AF-A0A1R2CB57-F1
#
_cell.length_a   1.000
_cell.length_b   1.000
_cell.length_c   1.000
_cell.angle_alpha   90.00
_cell.angle_beta   90.00
_cell.angle_gamma   90.00
#
_symmetry.space_group_name_H-M   'P 1'
#
loop_
_entity.id
_entity.type
_entity.pdbx_description
1 polymer ?
#
loop_
_entity_poly.entity_id
_entity_poly.type
_entity_poly.pdbx_seq_one_letter_code
_entity_poly.pdbx_strand_id
1 'polypeptide(L)'
;MDFSEGCMICLEDYSHSNSPDLLPCGHSICIKCRKALSITSRECPYCRGSFEDYQVHPNNAFIRILLQQDIQILEEIKKLFNQRLNEIVDKEIEKQQETLKSIEKIEKDMINLFHMLRRRIIEVIDNNVIEKFSVIDNLDSEIEMIQCKLLDDNAPINVDVFNKDIANIREKYTNIDSNVTMKMLKNDLIIGKLGLAMSQVQECINFELEDSRLALCSSRMTIQNIINKNSFQNRRKFQSYNLFDPLPGILNVYNMVEKSTRSLKHEFIVQESSIIQLHPNTICLMTPSHLLYIDSDKPNPFFVNLTKQVVGYCLGRYMGDLMIIGGEEPEQTSINRRRVLLRQNRKKWVPQASLNISRVFATSESINNRIYVFGGNSDCSIEYFANGSWFLIQTKLLNTWSNILSCNDGQNIYLLGGERYHSGSNSVCVFNIESKEIKEIDKISYNVRKGFDTYAVCVNDEIYYNEGNKLYVYKKGN
;
A
#
# COMPACT_ATOMS: atom_id res chain seq x y z
N MET A 1 0.17 69.74 -1.81
CA MET A 1 0.87 70.03 -0.55
C MET A 1 1.86 68.91 -0.39
N ASP A 2 3.16 69.20 -0.47
CA ASP A 2 4.20 68.23 -0.12
C ASP A 2 4.05 67.94 1.36
N PHE A 3 3.47 66.78 1.68
CA PHE A 3 3.49 66.26 3.03
C PHE A 3 4.95 65.91 3.31
N SER A 4 5.62 66.67 4.18
CA SER A 4 6.93 66.27 4.67
C SER A 4 6.79 64.88 5.30
N GLU A 5 7.49 63.90 4.74
CA GLU A 5 7.40 62.48 5.13
C GLU A 5 7.97 62.21 6.54
N GLY A 6 8.57 63.22 7.17
CA GLY A 6 9.20 63.14 8.47
C GLY A 6 8.65 64.09 9.53
N CYS A 7 8.98 63.73 10.77
CA CYS A 7 8.75 64.55 11.93
C CYS A 7 9.55 65.84 11.83
N MET A 8 8.85 66.95 11.91
CA MET A 8 9.47 68.24 11.70
C MET A 8 10.41 68.74 12.81
N ILE A 9 10.51 68.02 13.94
CA ILE A 9 11.43 68.37 15.04
C ILE A 9 12.73 67.56 14.93
N CYS A 10 12.63 66.23 14.84
CA CYS A 10 13.81 65.37 14.75
C CYS A 10 14.25 65.08 13.32
N LEU A 11 13.46 65.47 12.31
CA LEU A 11 13.66 65.20 10.90
C LEU A 11 13.71 63.70 10.54
N GLU A 12 13.29 62.82 11.45
CA GLU A 12 13.15 61.38 11.20
C GLU A 12 11.83 61.09 10.48
N ASP A 13 11.86 60.22 9.47
CA ASP A 13 10.68 59.74 8.76
C ASP A 13 9.69 59.07 9.72
N TYR A 14 8.40 59.20 9.41
CA TYR A 14 7.37 58.51 10.16
C TYR A 14 7.43 57.00 9.89
N SER A 15 7.33 56.21 10.95
CA SER A 15 7.36 54.74 10.89
C SER A 15 6.55 54.14 12.04
N HIS A 16 6.44 52.81 12.09
CA HIS A 16 5.79 52.12 13.22
C HIS A 16 6.41 52.45 14.59
N SER A 17 7.73 52.70 14.63
CA SER A 17 8.43 53.11 15.85
C SER A 17 8.47 54.63 16.06
N ASN A 18 8.05 55.39 15.05
CA ASN A 18 8.05 56.84 15.02
C ASN A 18 6.68 57.34 14.52
N SER A 19 5.59 56.97 15.21
CA SER A 19 4.23 57.24 14.75
C SER A 19 3.89 58.74 14.81
N PRO A 20 3.16 59.28 13.81
CA PRO A 20 2.72 60.67 13.81
C PRO A 20 1.53 60.88 14.75
N ASP A 21 1.67 61.86 15.64
CA ASP A 21 0.60 62.42 16.46
C ASP A 21 0.18 63.78 15.88
N LEU A 22 -1.13 64.02 15.81
CA LEU A 22 -1.75 65.26 15.36
C LEU A 22 -2.01 66.19 16.55
N LEU A 23 -1.43 67.37 16.49
CA LEU A 23 -1.72 68.46 17.41
C LEU A 23 -3.09 69.09 17.07
N PRO A 24 -3.79 69.76 18.01
CA PRO A 24 -5.10 70.38 17.76
C PRO A 24 -5.08 71.45 16.66
N CYS A 25 -3.91 72.02 16.36
CA CYS A 25 -3.71 72.95 15.25
C CYS A 25 -3.58 72.27 13.86
N GLY A 26 -3.63 70.94 13.79
CA GLY A 26 -3.53 70.17 12.54
C GLY A 26 -2.10 69.80 12.09
N HIS A 27 -1.06 70.24 12.81
CA HIS A 27 0.32 69.83 12.52
C HIS A 27 0.63 68.46 13.13
N SER A 28 1.41 67.65 12.40
CA SER A 28 1.86 66.35 12.88
C SER A 28 3.29 66.40 13.42
N ILE A 29 3.56 65.66 14.50
CA ILE A 29 4.89 65.45 15.08
C ILE A 29 5.02 64.00 15.52
N CYS A 30 6.22 63.43 15.63
CA CYS A 30 6.32 62.03 16.08
C CYS A 30 6.10 61.91 17.59
N ILE A 31 5.69 60.72 18.03
CA ILE A 31 5.40 60.41 19.44
C ILE A 31 6.58 60.72 20.38
N LYS A 32 7.83 60.54 19.92
CA LYS A 32 9.04 60.87 20.71
C LYS A 32 9.14 62.38 20.94
N CYS A 33 9.00 63.16 19.86
CA CYS A 33 9.04 64.61 19.89
C CYS A 33 7.86 65.21 20.65
N ARG A 34 6.67 64.62 20.56
CA ARG A 34 5.51 65.00 21.39
C ARG A 34 5.82 64.87 22.88
N LYS A 35 6.36 63.73 23.30
CA LYS A 35 6.76 63.48 24.71
C LYS A 35 7.81 64.49 25.20
N ALA A 36 8.71 64.92 24.33
CA ALA A 36 9.69 65.96 24.67
C ALA A 36 9.01 67.34 24.82
N LEU A 37 8.12 67.71 23.90
CA LEU A 37 7.40 68.99 23.95
C LEU A 37 6.43 69.12 25.12
N SER A 38 5.80 68.02 25.55
CA SER A 38 4.88 68.03 26.71
C SER A 38 5.58 68.39 28.02
N ILE A 39 6.91 68.20 28.07
CA ILE A 39 7.77 68.56 29.21
C ILE A 39 8.27 70.00 29.09
N THR A 40 8.60 70.48 27.89
CA THR A 40 9.32 71.75 27.72
C THR A 40 8.43 72.97 27.49
N SER A 41 7.54 72.95 26.49
CA SER A 41 6.82 74.16 26.07
C SER A 41 5.31 74.00 25.86
N ARG A 42 4.80 72.78 25.61
CA ARG A 42 3.39 72.52 25.24
C ARG A 42 2.86 73.43 24.11
N GLU A 43 3.73 73.86 23.22
CA GLU A 43 3.40 74.69 22.06
C GLU A 43 3.79 73.97 20.76
N CYS A 44 2.96 74.10 19.74
CA CYS A 44 3.26 73.59 18.41
C CYS A 44 4.50 74.30 17.83
N PRO A 45 5.53 73.57 17.37
CA PRO A 45 6.74 74.20 16.84
C PRO A 45 6.51 74.99 15.53
N TYR A 46 5.36 74.79 14.86
CA TYR A 46 5.00 75.47 13.61
C TYR A 46 4.21 76.75 13.86
N CYS A 47 3.00 76.61 14.39
CA CYS A 47 2.09 77.75 14.55
C CYS A 47 2.15 78.40 15.93
N ARG A 48 2.97 77.84 16.85
CA ARG A 48 3.05 78.26 18.27
C ARG A 48 1.73 78.20 19.04
N GLY A 49 0.73 77.48 18.51
CA GLY A 49 -0.51 77.21 19.24
C GLY A 49 -0.23 76.31 20.44
N SER A 50 -0.68 76.73 21.62
CA SER A 50 -0.63 75.91 22.83
C SER A 50 -1.56 74.70 22.70
N PHE A 51 -1.21 73.60 23.36
CA PHE A 51 -2.03 72.40 23.41
C PHE A 51 -1.89 71.69 24.74
N GLU A 52 -2.92 70.93 25.10
CA GLU A 52 -2.88 70.01 26.24
C GLU A 52 -2.72 68.56 25.75
N ASP A 53 -2.11 67.70 26.58
CA ASP A 53 -1.80 66.32 26.21
C ASP A 53 -3.03 65.51 25.77
N TYR A 54 -4.20 65.77 26.35
CA TYR A 54 -5.45 65.07 26.02
C TYR A 54 -6.04 65.48 24.66
N GLN A 55 -5.57 66.59 24.07
CA GLN A 55 -6.02 67.08 22.76
C GLN A 55 -5.19 66.50 21.61
N VAL A 56 -4.06 65.88 21.93
CA VAL A 56 -3.18 65.25 20.95
C VAL A 56 -3.66 63.83 20.68
N HIS A 57 -3.85 63.50 19.41
CA HIS A 57 -4.32 62.17 19.02
C HIS A 57 -3.49 61.63 17.86
N PRO A 58 -3.38 60.30 17.69
CA PRO A 58 -2.68 59.72 16.54
C PRO A 58 -3.22 60.28 15.22
N ASN A 59 -2.34 60.59 14.27
CA ASN A 59 -2.75 60.97 12.93
C ASN A 59 -3.15 59.73 12.14
N ASN A 60 -4.37 59.25 12.38
CA ASN A 60 -4.90 58.03 11.75
C ASN A 60 -4.92 58.09 10.21
N ALA A 61 -5.03 59.28 9.62
CA ALA A 61 -4.97 59.45 8.16
C ALA A 61 -3.56 59.13 7.64
N PHE A 62 -2.53 59.66 8.30
CA PHE A 62 -1.14 59.38 7.93
C PHE A 62 -0.75 57.93 8.21
N ILE A 63 -1.21 57.35 9.32
CA ILE A 63 -0.99 55.92 9.64
C ILE A 63 -1.61 55.03 8.55
N ARG A 64 -2.80 55.35 8.04
CA ARG A 64 -3.42 54.60 6.94
C ARG A 64 -2.58 54.65 5.66
N ILE A 65 -1.98 55.81 5.35
CA ILE A 65 -1.10 55.96 4.18
C ILE A 65 0.15 55.07 4.34
N LEU A 66 0.80 55.10 5.51
CA LEU A 66 1.96 54.24 5.80
C LEU A 66 1.60 52.75 5.69
N LEU A 67 0.46 52.34 6.23
CA LEU A 67 -0.02 50.96 6.11
C LEU A 67 -0.32 50.58 4.64
N GLN A 68 -0.84 51.50 3.84
CA GLN A 68 -1.10 51.26 2.43
C GLN A 68 0.21 51.09 1.63
N GLN A 69 1.24 51.88 1.95
CA GLN A 69 2.58 51.71 1.37
C GLN A 69 3.19 50.36 1.75
N ASP A 70 3.11 49.98 3.03
CA ASP A 70 3.59 48.67 3.49
C ASP A 70 2.87 47.51 2.78
N ILE A 71 1.55 47.60 2.60
CA ILE A 71 0.77 46.61 1.86
C ILE A 71 1.26 46.51 0.41
N GLN A 72 1.48 47.64 -0.26
CA GLN A 72 1.99 47.66 -1.63
C GLN A 72 3.38 47.01 -1.73
N ILE A 73 4.29 47.32 -0.82
CA ILE A 73 5.62 46.70 -0.76
C ILE A 73 5.50 45.18 -0.56
N LEU A 74 4.61 44.73 0.33
CA LEU A 74 4.37 43.30 0.55
C LEU A 74 3.78 42.61 -0.69
N GLU A 75 2.92 43.27 -1.44
CA GLU A 75 2.38 42.76 -2.71
C GLU A 75 3.47 42.62 -3.77
N GLU A 76 4.40 43.58 -3.87
CA GLU A 76 5.55 43.51 -4.77
C GLU A 76 6.52 42.38 -4.38
N ILE A 77 6.82 42.24 -3.09
CA ILE A 77 7.65 41.14 -2.57
C ILE A 77 6.99 39.79 -2.89
N LYS A 78 5.67 39.66 -2.67
CA LYS A 78 4.92 38.46 -3.00
C LYS A 78 4.99 38.13 -4.50
N LYS A 79 4.89 39.15 -5.36
CA LYS A 79 5.02 38.99 -6.82
C LYS A 79 6.41 38.50 -7.22
N LEU A 80 7.48 39.09 -6.66
CA LEU A 80 8.86 38.68 -6.89
C LEU A 80 9.13 37.25 -6.39
N PHE A 81 8.60 36.90 -5.22
CA PHE A 81 8.74 35.56 -4.66
C PHE A 81 8.08 34.51 -5.55
N ASN A 82 6.85 34.76 -6.01
CA ASN A 82 6.15 33.87 -6.93
C ASN A 82 6.87 33.72 -8.27
N GLN A 83 7.44 34.79 -8.81
CA GLN A 83 8.24 34.72 -10.03
C GLN A 83 9.47 33.82 -9.83
N ARG A 84 10.22 34.01 -8.74
CA ARG A 84 11.40 33.17 -8.42
C ARG A 84 11.03 31.71 -8.18
N LEU A 85 9.90 31.46 -7.52
CA LEU A 85 9.41 30.12 -7.29
C LEU A 85 9.09 29.41 -8.61
N ASN A 86 8.42 30.10 -9.54
CA ASN A 86 8.13 29.57 -10.88
C ASN A 86 9.42 29.28 -11.65
N GLU A 87 10.41 30.19 -11.64
CA GLU A 87 11.72 29.96 -12.28
C GLU A 87 12.44 28.71 -11.74
N ILE A 88 12.33 28.43 -10.44
CA ILE A 88 12.93 27.23 -9.81
C ILE A 88 12.16 25.97 -10.22
N VAL A 89 10.83 26.03 -10.21
CA VAL A 89 9.96 24.91 -10.60
C VAL A 89 10.19 24.54 -12.07
N ASP A 90 10.24 25.52 -12.96
CA ASP A 90 10.46 25.30 -14.40
C ASP A 90 11.82 24.64 -14.67
N LYS A 91 12.90 25.09 -14.00
CA LYS A 91 14.22 24.47 -14.11
C LYS A 91 14.25 23.03 -13.62
N GLU A 92 13.54 22.71 -12.55
CA GLU A 92 13.47 21.33 -12.04
C GLU A 92 12.64 20.44 -12.98
N ILE A 93 11.57 20.98 -13.59
CA ILE A 93 10.81 20.27 -14.63
C ILE A 93 11.69 19.95 -15.83
N GLU A 94 12.48 20.91 -16.35
CA GLU A 94 13.40 20.69 -17.47
C GLU A 94 14.41 19.57 -17.15
N LYS A 95 15.01 19.60 -15.97
CA LYS A 95 15.95 18.56 -15.49
C LYS A 95 15.30 17.17 -15.41
N GLN A 96 14.05 17.10 -14.94
CA GLN A 96 13.31 15.83 -14.89
C GLN A 96 12.97 15.32 -16.29
N GLN A 97 12.63 16.20 -17.23
CA GLN A 97 12.40 15.84 -18.64
C GLN A 97 13.65 15.29 -19.32
N GLU A 98 14.83 15.87 -19.07
CA GLU A 98 16.10 15.33 -19.57
C GLU A 98 16.40 13.94 -19.00
N THR A 99 16.14 13.75 -17.70
CA THR A 99 16.29 12.45 -17.03
C THR A 99 15.37 11.41 -17.67
N LEU A 100 14.10 11.77 -17.96
CA LEU A 100 13.14 10.88 -18.59
C LEU A 100 13.59 10.45 -20.00
N LYS A 101 14.07 11.40 -20.82
CA LYS A 101 14.65 11.11 -22.15
C LYS A 101 15.83 10.14 -22.07
N SER A 102 16.65 10.23 -21.02
CA SER A 102 17.77 9.31 -20.80
C SER A 102 17.30 7.88 -20.46
N ILE A 103 16.21 7.76 -19.69
CA ILE A 103 15.59 6.47 -19.33
C ILE A 103 14.96 5.82 -20.56
N GLU A 104 14.22 6.57 -21.38
CA GLU A 104 13.62 6.06 -22.63
C GLU A 104 14.69 5.52 -23.59
N LYS A 105 15.86 6.18 -23.65
CA LYS A 105 17.01 5.69 -24.43
C LYS A 105 17.52 4.35 -23.90
N ILE A 106 17.73 4.23 -22.59
CA ILE A 106 18.18 2.97 -21.96
C ILE A 106 17.18 1.84 -22.18
N GLU A 107 15.87 2.12 -22.06
CA GLU A 107 14.81 1.15 -22.32
C GLU A 107 14.88 0.62 -23.76
N LYS A 108 15.02 1.51 -24.74
CA LYS A 108 15.17 1.15 -26.15
C LYS A 108 16.42 0.29 -26.40
N ASP A 109 17.54 0.63 -25.76
CA ASP A 109 18.79 -0.13 -25.85
C ASP A 109 18.65 -1.54 -25.23
N MET A 110 17.94 -1.67 -24.10
CA MET A 110 17.65 -2.97 -23.49
C MET A 110 16.74 -3.83 -24.37
N ILE A 111 15.69 -3.27 -24.95
CA ILE A 111 14.79 -3.98 -25.88
C ILE A 111 15.59 -4.53 -27.07
N ASN A 112 16.48 -3.72 -27.66
CA ASN A 112 17.36 -4.16 -28.74
C ASN A 112 18.29 -5.31 -28.31
N LEU A 113 18.86 -5.23 -27.11
CA LEU A 113 19.70 -6.29 -26.56
C LEU A 113 18.93 -7.61 -26.38
N PHE A 114 17.70 -7.55 -25.87
CA PHE A 114 16.84 -8.72 -25.74
C PHE A 114 16.48 -9.33 -27.09
N HIS A 115 16.20 -8.52 -28.11
CA HIS A 115 15.98 -9.01 -29.47
C HIS A 115 17.21 -9.73 -30.04
N MET A 116 18.42 -9.17 -29.86
CA MET A 116 19.66 -9.82 -30.28
C MET A 116 19.90 -11.14 -29.55
N LEU A 117 19.66 -11.18 -28.23
CA LEU A 117 19.79 -12.40 -27.44
C LEU A 117 18.79 -13.46 -27.88
N ARG A 118 17.52 -13.07 -28.07
CA ARG A 118 16.47 -13.97 -28.58
C ARG A 118 16.85 -14.58 -29.93
N ARG A 119 17.37 -13.76 -30.85
CA ARG A 119 17.83 -14.23 -32.16
C ARG A 119 18.95 -15.25 -32.04
N ARG A 120 19.96 -14.97 -31.21
CA ARG A 120 21.07 -15.92 -30.95
C ARG A 120 20.60 -17.22 -30.33
N ILE A 121 19.66 -17.17 -29.39
CA ILE A 121 19.09 -18.36 -28.77
C ILE A 121 18.37 -19.22 -29.82
N ILE A 122 17.57 -18.59 -30.68
CA ILE A 122 16.88 -19.29 -31.78
C ILE A 122 17.91 -19.94 -32.72
N GLU A 123 18.95 -19.20 -33.15
CA GLU A 123 20.01 -19.74 -34.02
C GLU A 123 20.72 -20.96 -33.38
N VAL A 124 20.99 -20.93 -32.07
CA VAL A 124 21.60 -22.05 -31.35
C VAL A 124 20.63 -23.24 -31.24
N ILE A 125 19.34 -22.99 -30.99
CA ILE A 125 18.33 -24.05 -30.92
C ILE A 125 18.17 -24.70 -32.31
N ASP A 126 18.00 -23.91 -33.36
CA ASP A 126 17.79 -24.41 -34.72
C ASP A 126 18.98 -25.26 -35.19
N ASN A 127 20.22 -24.79 -34.96
CA ASN A 127 21.41 -25.57 -35.30
C ASN A 127 21.47 -26.91 -34.54
N ASN A 128 21.18 -26.90 -33.24
CA ASN A 128 21.17 -28.13 -32.43
C ASN A 128 20.01 -29.08 -32.80
N VAL A 129 18.87 -28.54 -33.22
CA VAL A 129 17.69 -29.32 -33.61
C VAL A 129 17.92 -29.97 -34.97
N ILE A 130 18.48 -29.24 -35.94
CA ILE A 130 18.84 -29.75 -37.27
C ILE A 130 19.86 -30.90 -37.16
N GLU A 131 20.93 -30.72 -36.37
CA GLU A 131 21.91 -31.79 -36.13
C GLU A 131 21.24 -33.04 -35.53
N LYS A 132 20.34 -32.88 -34.56
CA LYS A 132 19.65 -34.01 -33.95
C LYS A 132 18.69 -34.73 -34.90
N PHE A 133 17.93 -34.01 -35.73
CA PHE A 133 17.02 -34.65 -36.68
C PHE A 133 17.79 -35.45 -37.74
N SER A 134 18.96 -34.97 -38.18
CA SER A 134 19.82 -35.73 -39.11
C SER A 134 20.26 -37.10 -38.56
N VAL A 135 20.39 -37.24 -37.24
CA VAL A 135 20.74 -38.53 -36.61
C VAL A 135 19.53 -39.48 -36.62
N ILE A 136 18.31 -38.95 -36.44
CA ILE A 136 17.07 -39.73 -36.49
C ILE A 136 16.80 -40.23 -37.90
N ASP A 137 16.93 -39.36 -38.92
CA ASP A 137 16.70 -39.74 -40.32
C ASP A 137 17.66 -40.85 -40.79
N ASN A 138 18.92 -40.81 -40.33
CA ASN A 138 19.90 -41.85 -40.59
C ASN A 138 19.56 -43.18 -39.88
N LEU A 139 19.02 -43.13 -38.66
CA LEU A 139 18.58 -44.31 -37.93
C LEU A 139 17.35 -44.94 -38.59
N ASP A 140 16.38 -44.13 -39.00
CA ASP A 140 15.16 -44.61 -39.68
C ASP A 140 15.49 -45.28 -41.01
N SER A 141 16.42 -44.72 -41.79
CA SER A 141 16.90 -45.33 -43.03
C SER A 141 17.57 -46.69 -42.81
N GLU A 142 18.34 -46.84 -41.73
CA GLU A 142 18.98 -48.12 -41.38
C GLU A 142 17.97 -49.16 -40.87
N ILE A 143 16.95 -48.72 -40.12
CA ILE A 143 15.84 -49.57 -39.70
C ILE A 143 15.05 -50.07 -40.91
N GLU A 144 14.75 -49.18 -41.86
CA GLU A 144 14.03 -49.51 -43.09
C GLU A 144 14.82 -50.53 -43.93
N MET A 145 16.13 -50.36 -44.06
CA MET A 145 17.00 -51.36 -44.71
C MET A 145 16.93 -52.74 -44.05
N ILE A 146 16.88 -52.79 -42.71
CA ILE A 146 16.74 -54.06 -41.97
C ILE A 146 15.36 -54.67 -42.18
N GLN A 147 14.30 -53.86 -42.19
CA GLN A 147 12.95 -54.32 -42.47
C GLN A 147 12.82 -54.90 -43.88
N CYS A 148 13.42 -54.25 -44.88
CA CYS A 148 13.45 -54.76 -46.24
C CYS A 148 14.16 -56.12 -46.34
N LYS A 149 15.26 -56.32 -45.60
CA LYS A 149 15.95 -57.62 -45.52
C LYS A 149 15.11 -58.72 -44.86
N LEU A 150 14.26 -58.36 -43.89
CA LEU A 150 13.39 -59.30 -43.19
C LEU A 150 12.16 -59.71 -44.00
N LEU A 151 11.68 -58.82 -44.87
CA LEU A 151 10.49 -59.02 -45.69
C LEU A 151 10.80 -59.61 -47.07
N ASP A 152 12.06 -59.95 -47.34
CA ASP A 152 12.42 -60.68 -48.56
C ASP A 152 12.03 -62.15 -48.42
N ASP A 153 10.83 -62.48 -48.89
CA ASP A 153 10.17 -63.79 -48.79
C ASP A 153 10.98 -64.96 -49.38
N ASN A 154 12.07 -64.68 -50.10
CA ASN A 154 12.90 -65.68 -50.77
C ASN A 154 14.18 -66.06 -50.00
N ALA A 155 14.49 -65.40 -48.88
CA ALA A 155 15.70 -65.66 -48.10
C ALA A 155 15.37 -66.30 -46.75
N PRO A 156 15.96 -67.47 -46.38
CA PRO A 156 15.80 -68.01 -45.04
C PRO A 156 16.37 -67.02 -44.02
N ILE A 157 15.53 -66.57 -43.08
CA ILE A 157 15.88 -65.59 -42.05
C ILE A 157 17.06 -66.13 -41.23
N ASN A 158 18.24 -65.57 -41.48
CA ASN A 158 19.43 -65.87 -40.70
C ASN A 158 19.43 -64.97 -39.46
N VAL A 159 18.90 -65.50 -38.36
CA VAL A 159 18.75 -64.81 -37.08
C VAL A 159 20.09 -64.27 -36.56
N ASP A 160 21.20 -64.95 -36.85
CA ASP A 160 22.53 -64.50 -36.43
C ASP A 160 23.00 -63.25 -37.19
N VAL A 161 22.68 -63.18 -38.49
CA VAL A 161 22.97 -61.99 -39.31
C VAL A 161 22.11 -60.80 -38.85
N PHE A 162 20.84 -61.03 -38.54
CA PHE A 162 19.93 -60.00 -38.03
C PHE A 162 20.38 -59.45 -36.67
N ASN A 163 20.74 -60.35 -35.74
CA ASN A 163 21.25 -59.95 -34.43
C ASN A 163 22.57 -59.17 -34.55
N LYS A 164 23.42 -59.53 -35.51
CA LYS A 164 24.65 -58.80 -35.82
C LYS A 164 24.37 -57.40 -36.37
N ASP A 165 23.41 -57.26 -37.28
CA ASP A 165 23.02 -55.94 -37.82
C ASP A 165 22.41 -55.04 -36.73
N ILE A 166 21.58 -55.58 -35.83
CA ILE A 166 21.08 -54.83 -34.67
C ILE A 166 22.21 -54.46 -33.69
N ALA A 167 23.16 -55.36 -33.44
CA ALA A 167 24.30 -55.08 -32.59
C ALA A 167 25.18 -53.97 -33.18
N ASN A 168 25.40 -53.97 -34.49
CA ASN A 168 26.16 -52.93 -35.19
C ASN A 168 25.46 -51.56 -35.12
N ILE A 169 24.13 -51.50 -35.29
CA ILE A 169 23.37 -50.24 -35.09
C ILE A 169 23.50 -49.79 -33.63
N ARG A 170 23.30 -50.69 -32.66
CA ARG A 170 23.45 -50.35 -31.25
C ARG A 170 24.85 -49.82 -30.94
N GLU A 171 25.91 -50.45 -31.44
CA GLU A 171 27.30 -50.02 -31.25
C GLU A 171 27.59 -48.67 -31.92
N LYS A 172 27.07 -48.46 -33.15
CA LYS A 172 27.21 -47.20 -33.90
C LYS A 172 26.57 -46.01 -33.18
N TYR A 173 25.42 -46.21 -32.54
CA TYR A 173 24.68 -45.13 -31.86
C TYR A 173 24.89 -45.09 -30.33
N THR A 174 25.57 -46.07 -29.72
CA THR A 174 25.90 -46.03 -28.27
C THR A 174 27.01 -45.05 -27.93
N ASN A 175 27.84 -44.67 -28.91
CA ASN A 175 28.88 -43.65 -28.76
C ASN A 175 28.42 -42.23 -29.15
N ILE A 176 27.18 -42.06 -29.63
CA ILE A 176 26.58 -40.72 -29.74
C ILE A 176 26.22 -40.28 -28.32
N ASP A 177 27.06 -39.39 -27.83
CA ASP A 177 27.44 -39.25 -26.44
C ASP A 177 26.27 -39.13 -25.44
N SER A 178 26.44 -39.87 -24.35
CA SER A 178 25.70 -39.85 -23.10
C SER A 178 25.84 -38.53 -22.30
N ASN A 179 26.43 -37.51 -22.90
CA ASN A 179 26.64 -36.22 -22.26
C ASN A 179 25.45 -35.26 -22.46
N VAL A 180 24.71 -35.12 -21.36
CA VAL A 180 23.91 -33.95 -20.95
C VAL A 180 22.50 -33.80 -21.56
N THR A 181 22.25 -34.16 -22.82
CA THR A 181 21.12 -33.51 -23.52
C THR A 181 19.75 -34.23 -23.44
N MET A 182 19.68 -35.56 -23.38
CA MET A 182 18.37 -36.27 -23.28
C MET A 182 17.84 -36.41 -21.84
N LYS A 183 18.69 -36.19 -20.83
CA LYS A 183 18.29 -36.17 -19.42
C LYS A 183 17.71 -34.80 -19.00
N MET A 184 18.16 -33.69 -19.61
CA MET A 184 17.62 -32.34 -19.37
C MET A 184 16.36 -32.02 -20.20
N LEU A 185 16.23 -32.60 -21.41
CA LEU A 185 15.05 -32.42 -22.28
C LEU A 185 13.76 -33.08 -21.74
N LYS A 186 13.88 -34.11 -20.89
CA LYS A 186 12.71 -34.76 -20.25
C LYS A 186 12.18 -34.03 -19.01
N ASN A 187 12.99 -33.18 -18.35
CA ASN A 187 12.62 -32.63 -17.04
C ASN A 187 12.50 -31.09 -16.97
N ASP A 188 13.25 -30.30 -17.75
CA ASP A 188 13.38 -28.86 -17.42
C ASP A 188 12.70 -27.87 -18.38
N LEU A 189 12.40 -28.23 -19.63
CA LEU A 189 12.02 -27.21 -20.63
C LEU A 189 10.51 -27.09 -20.94
N ILE A 190 9.71 -28.14 -20.73
CA ILE A 190 8.33 -28.18 -21.25
C ILE A 190 7.25 -27.97 -20.17
N ILE A 191 7.52 -28.27 -18.90
CA ILE A 191 6.45 -28.31 -17.88
C ILE A 191 6.56 -27.18 -16.83
N GLY A 192 7.77 -26.67 -16.53
CA GLY A 192 7.98 -25.91 -15.30
C GLY A 192 7.84 -24.38 -15.35
N LYS A 193 8.33 -23.70 -16.40
CA LYS A 193 8.67 -22.26 -16.25
C LYS A 193 8.10 -21.26 -17.25
N LEU A 194 7.52 -21.68 -18.37
CA LEU A 194 6.92 -20.75 -19.33
C LEU A 194 5.41 -20.92 -19.55
N GLY A 195 4.84 -22.10 -19.30
CA GLY A 195 3.40 -22.34 -19.46
C GLY A 195 2.52 -21.76 -18.36
N LEU A 196 3.00 -21.71 -17.11
CA LEU A 196 2.23 -21.23 -15.96
C LEU A 196 2.28 -19.70 -15.76
N ALA A 197 3.43 -19.07 -16.03
CA ALA A 197 3.65 -17.66 -15.73
C ALA A 197 2.97 -16.68 -16.70
N MET A 198 2.62 -17.12 -17.92
CA MET A 198 1.96 -16.26 -18.93
C MET A 198 0.46 -16.54 -19.10
N SER A 199 0.00 -17.77 -18.79
CA SER A 199 -1.42 -18.13 -18.88
C SER A 199 -2.25 -17.57 -17.71
N GLN A 200 -1.69 -17.57 -16.49
CA GLN A 200 -2.40 -17.14 -15.27
C GLN A 200 -2.46 -15.62 -15.07
N VAL A 201 -1.60 -14.86 -15.75
CA VAL A 201 -1.63 -13.39 -15.70
C VAL A 201 -2.69 -12.84 -16.68
N GLN A 202 -2.92 -13.51 -17.81
CA GLN A 202 -3.91 -13.07 -18.80
C GLN A 202 -5.37 -13.38 -18.38
N GLU A 203 -5.62 -14.47 -17.63
CA GLU A 203 -6.96 -14.78 -17.09
C GLU A 203 -7.36 -13.90 -15.89
N CYS A 204 -6.40 -13.28 -15.20
CA CYS A 204 -6.68 -12.33 -14.12
C CYS A 204 -7.02 -10.92 -14.63
N ILE A 205 -6.66 -10.57 -15.88
CA ILE A 205 -6.77 -9.21 -16.44
C ILE A 205 -8.16 -8.92 -17.04
N ASN A 206 -9.01 -9.94 -17.25
CA ASN A 206 -10.37 -9.75 -17.78
C ASN A 206 -11.48 -9.67 -16.71
N PHE A 207 -11.14 -9.42 -15.45
CA PHE A 207 -12.14 -9.19 -14.40
C PHE A 207 -12.54 -7.71 -14.37
N GLU A 208 -13.64 -7.38 -15.06
CA GLU A 208 -14.45 -6.22 -14.69
C GLU A 208 -15.01 -6.48 -13.28
N LEU A 209 -14.40 -5.82 -12.28
CA LEU A 209 -14.91 -5.78 -10.92
C LEU A 209 -16.11 -4.84 -10.87
N GLU A 210 -17.25 -5.32 -11.37
CA GLU A 210 -18.54 -4.73 -11.04
C GLU A 210 -19.01 -5.24 -9.67
N ASP A 211 -19.11 -4.31 -8.73
CA ASP A 211 -19.73 -4.40 -7.39
C ASP A 211 -18.83 -4.76 -6.18
N SER A 212 -18.82 -3.84 -5.21
CA SER A 212 -17.83 -3.61 -4.15
C SER A 212 -18.09 -4.38 -2.85
N ARG A 213 -18.48 -5.66 -2.91
CA ARG A 213 -19.02 -6.40 -1.74
C ARG A 213 -18.50 -7.83 -1.55
N LEU A 214 -17.19 -8.03 -1.69
CA LEU A 214 -16.54 -9.34 -1.50
C LEU A 214 -15.88 -9.45 -0.11
N ALA A 215 -16.07 -10.58 0.58
CA ALA A 215 -15.29 -10.98 1.75
C ALA A 215 -14.49 -12.24 1.38
N LEU A 216 -13.22 -12.31 1.78
CA LEU A 216 -12.40 -13.48 1.50
C LEU A 216 -12.50 -14.51 2.61
N CYS A 217 -12.39 -15.78 2.27
CA CYS A 217 -12.49 -16.91 3.20
C CYS A 217 -11.39 -17.95 2.95
N SER A 218 -11.16 -18.86 3.90
CA SER A 218 -10.18 -19.95 3.82
C SER A 218 -10.84 -21.31 3.44
N SER A 219 -10.07 -22.32 3.00
CA SER A 219 -10.59 -23.49 2.25
C SER A 219 -10.25 -24.92 2.74
N ARG A 220 -11.24 -25.63 3.34
CA ARG A 220 -11.78 -26.96 2.93
C ARG A 220 -12.94 -27.42 3.84
N MET A 221 -13.88 -28.29 3.44
CA MET A 221 -13.85 -29.47 2.54
C MET A 221 -14.64 -29.38 1.19
N THR A 222 -14.36 -30.33 0.28
CA THR A 222 -14.75 -30.37 -1.15
C THR A 222 -15.85 -31.42 -1.47
N ILE A 223 -16.77 -31.07 -2.40
CA ILE A 223 -17.57 -31.90 -3.35
C ILE A 223 -17.84 -33.37 -2.95
N GLN A 224 -19.04 -33.66 -2.41
CA GLN A 224 -19.77 -34.90 -2.74
C GLN A 224 -21.25 -34.97 -2.31
N ASN A 225 -22.02 -33.88 -2.21
CA ASN A 225 -23.43 -34.04 -1.79
C ASN A 225 -24.44 -32.94 -2.16
N ILE A 226 -24.52 -32.55 -3.44
CA ILE A 226 -25.78 -32.02 -3.99
C ILE A 226 -26.04 -32.62 -5.38
N ILE A 227 -26.11 -33.96 -5.43
CA ILE A 227 -27.21 -34.63 -6.12
C ILE A 227 -27.85 -35.50 -5.05
N ASN A 228 -28.83 -34.96 -4.32
CA ASN A 228 -29.98 -35.76 -3.89
C ASN A 228 -31.09 -34.85 -3.36
N LYS A 229 -32.10 -34.69 -4.21
CA LYS A 229 -33.49 -34.53 -3.76
C LYS A 229 -33.87 -35.79 -2.95
N ASN A 230 -34.64 -35.58 -1.89
CA ASN A 230 -35.37 -36.61 -1.15
C ASN A 230 -34.55 -37.51 -0.21
N SER A 231 -34.38 -37.08 1.04
CA SER A 231 -34.65 -37.95 2.20
C SER A 231 -34.46 -37.17 3.52
N PHE A 232 -35.23 -37.57 4.52
CA PHE A 232 -35.19 -37.14 5.92
C PHE A 232 -35.99 -35.89 6.30
N GLN A 233 -37.31 -36.03 6.12
CA GLN A 233 -38.23 -35.82 7.23
C GLN A 233 -37.82 -36.69 8.43
N ASN A 234 -38.00 -36.14 9.63
CA ASN A 234 -37.92 -36.78 10.95
C ASN A 234 -36.56 -36.87 11.68
N ARG A 235 -36.57 -36.14 12.80
CA ARG A 235 -35.88 -36.31 14.10
C ARG A 235 -34.54 -35.58 14.33
N ARG A 236 -34.66 -34.63 15.28
CA ARG A 236 -33.68 -33.99 16.19
C ARG A 236 -32.38 -33.47 15.53
N LYS A 237 -32.27 -32.15 15.36
CA LYS A 237 -31.07 -31.45 14.87
C LYS A 237 -30.71 -30.24 15.75
N PHE A 238 -29.68 -30.39 16.57
CA PHE A 238 -28.79 -29.29 16.99
C PHE A 238 -27.36 -29.85 17.01
N GLN A 239 -26.85 -30.19 15.84
CA GLN A 239 -25.42 -30.31 15.56
C GLN A 239 -25.21 -29.79 14.14
N SER A 240 -24.78 -28.53 14.05
CA SER A 240 -24.30 -27.90 12.83
C SER A 240 -22.78 -27.95 12.86
N TYR A 241 -22.18 -28.59 11.85
CA TYR A 241 -20.74 -28.84 11.73
C TYR A 241 -19.99 -27.63 11.13
N ASN A 242 -18.74 -27.46 11.57
CA ASN A 242 -17.84 -26.30 11.40
C ASN A 242 -16.99 -26.33 10.10
N LEU A 243 -16.36 -25.21 9.73
CA LEU A 243 -15.52 -24.99 8.53
C LEU A 243 -14.19 -24.28 8.89
N PHE A 244 -13.20 -24.32 7.99
CA PHE A 244 -12.02 -23.42 7.86
C PHE A 244 -10.66 -23.91 8.41
N ASP A 245 -9.63 -23.95 7.55
CA ASP A 245 -8.16 -24.01 7.72
C ASP A 245 -7.59 -23.92 6.27
N PRO A 246 -6.55 -23.14 5.92
CA PRO A 246 -6.05 -23.10 4.55
C PRO A 246 -5.38 -24.42 4.12
N LEU A 247 -5.89 -25.01 3.03
CA LEU A 247 -5.04 -25.90 2.23
C LEU A 247 -4.03 -25.09 1.40
N PRO A 248 -2.78 -25.55 1.30
CA PRO A 248 -1.83 -25.02 0.35
C PRO A 248 -2.43 -24.99 -1.07
N GLY A 249 -2.44 -23.81 -1.69
CA GLY A 249 -2.81 -23.62 -3.07
C GLY A 249 -4.26 -23.22 -3.36
N ILE A 250 -5.14 -22.97 -2.38
CA ILE A 250 -6.55 -22.60 -2.63
C ILE A 250 -7.05 -21.43 -1.75
N LEU A 251 -7.49 -20.34 -2.40
CA LEU A 251 -8.19 -19.19 -1.82
C LEU A 251 -9.71 -19.42 -1.89
N ASN A 252 -10.44 -19.26 -0.79
CA ASN A 252 -11.89 -19.14 -0.89
C ASN A 252 -12.30 -17.66 -0.92
N VAL A 253 -13.30 -17.33 -1.71
CA VAL A 253 -13.92 -16.01 -1.79
C VAL A 253 -15.37 -16.21 -1.42
N TYR A 254 -15.81 -15.57 -0.34
CA TYR A 254 -17.21 -15.58 0.05
C TYR A 254 -17.92 -14.36 -0.52
N ASN A 255 -18.83 -14.62 -1.45
CA ASN A 255 -19.74 -13.60 -1.94
C ASN A 255 -20.84 -13.41 -0.88
N MET A 256 -20.80 -12.31 -0.15
CA MET A 256 -21.75 -12.02 0.92
C MET A 256 -23.17 -11.75 0.41
N VAL A 257 -23.30 -11.24 -0.81
CA VAL A 257 -24.60 -10.94 -1.45
C VAL A 257 -25.29 -12.25 -1.84
N GLU A 258 -24.57 -13.11 -2.55
CA GLU A 258 -25.09 -14.40 -3.01
C GLU A 258 -25.08 -15.47 -1.91
N LYS A 259 -24.40 -15.20 -0.79
CA LYS A 259 -24.09 -16.17 0.26
C LYS A 259 -23.42 -17.43 -0.30
N SER A 260 -22.57 -17.24 -1.32
CA SER A 260 -21.90 -18.30 -2.07
C SER A 260 -20.39 -18.27 -1.81
N THR A 261 -19.72 -19.42 -1.95
CA THR A 261 -18.26 -19.52 -1.83
C THR A 261 -17.66 -19.95 -3.17
N ARG A 262 -16.68 -19.21 -3.66
CA ARG A 262 -15.88 -19.57 -4.84
C ARG A 262 -14.46 -19.94 -4.40
N SER A 263 -13.97 -21.10 -4.81
CA SER A 263 -12.58 -21.51 -4.59
C SER A 263 -11.71 -21.15 -5.80
N LEU A 264 -10.61 -20.45 -5.56
CA LEU A 264 -9.60 -20.08 -6.56
C LEU A 264 -8.30 -20.79 -6.21
N LYS A 265 -7.71 -21.53 -7.16
CA LYS A 265 -6.36 -22.07 -6.97
C LYS A 265 -5.34 -20.95 -7.08
N HIS A 266 -4.44 -20.82 -6.10
CA HIS A 266 -3.39 -19.82 -6.11
C HIS A 266 -2.14 -20.36 -5.41
N GLU A 267 -1.03 -20.50 -6.16
CA GLU A 267 0.19 -21.18 -5.70
C GLU A 267 0.87 -20.53 -4.49
N PHE A 268 0.63 -19.23 -4.31
CA PHE A 268 1.22 -18.45 -3.22
C PHE A 268 0.57 -18.71 -1.85
N ILE A 269 -0.57 -19.40 -1.81
CA ILE A 269 -1.25 -19.72 -0.56
C ILE A 269 -0.57 -20.93 0.05
N VAL A 270 0.21 -20.71 1.09
CA VAL A 270 0.76 -21.75 1.96
C VAL A 270 -0.06 -21.84 3.25
N GLN A 271 0.15 -22.90 4.04
CA GLN A 271 -0.59 -23.14 5.29
C GLN A 271 -0.46 -21.98 6.28
N GLU A 272 0.66 -21.25 6.25
CA GLU A 272 0.94 -20.11 7.12
C GLU A 272 0.42 -18.76 6.55
N SER A 273 -0.38 -18.80 5.49
CA SER A 273 -0.89 -17.57 4.87
C SER A 273 -2.00 -16.94 5.70
N SER A 274 -1.87 -15.63 5.92
CA SER A 274 -2.83 -14.74 6.54
C SER A 274 -3.53 -13.90 5.47
N ILE A 275 -4.82 -13.63 5.62
CA ILE A 275 -5.55 -12.74 4.71
C ILE A 275 -6.07 -11.55 5.53
N ILE A 276 -5.79 -10.34 5.05
CA ILE A 276 -6.18 -9.10 5.71
C ILE A 276 -6.88 -8.23 4.67
N GLN A 277 -8.11 -7.82 4.95
CA GLN A 277 -8.79 -6.80 4.16
C GLN A 277 -8.44 -5.41 4.73
N LEU A 278 -7.85 -4.54 3.91
CA LEU A 278 -7.44 -3.18 4.35
C LEU A 278 -8.48 -2.11 4.00
N HIS A 279 -9.29 -2.41 3.00
CA HIS A 279 -10.31 -1.54 2.43
C HIS A 279 -11.32 -2.47 1.72
N PRO A 280 -12.59 -2.07 1.50
CA PRO A 280 -13.54 -2.87 0.72
C PRO A 280 -12.98 -3.39 -0.61
N ASN A 281 -12.14 -2.57 -1.24
CA ASN A 281 -11.50 -2.81 -2.53
C ASN A 281 -10.08 -3.39 -2.44
N THR A 282 -9.57 -3.71 -1.25
CA THR A 282 -8.15 -4.06 -1.07
C THR A 282 -7.95 -5.20 -0.10
N ILE A 283 -7.22 -6.21 -0.59
CA ILE A 283 -6.87 -7.43 0.11
C ILE A 283 -5.36 -7.57 0.14
N CYS A 284 -4.83 -7.97 1.29
CA CYS A 284 -3.47 -8.44 1.46
C CYS A 284 -3.49 -9.93 1.80
N LEU A 285 -2.68 -10.71 1.10
CA LEU A 285 -2.39 -12.09 1.45
C LEU A 285 -0.93 -12.19 1.85
N MET A 286 -0.67 -12.61 3.08
CA MET A 286 0.60 -12.47 3.74
C MET A 286 1.10 -13.85 4.17
N THR A 287 2.28 -14.24 3.73
CA THR A 287 3.01 -15.43 4.18
C THR A 287 4.14 -14.97 5.11
N PRO A 288 4.86 -15.90 5.77
CA PRO A 288 6.00 -15.55 6.62
C PRO A 288 7.11 -14.77 5.90
N SER A 289 7.18 -14.82 4.57
CA SER A 289 8.25 -14.21 3.77
C SER A 289 7.76 -13.21 2.73
N HIS A 290 6.48 -13.21 2.38
CA HIS A 290 5.97 -12.39 1.30
C HIS A 290 4.58 -11.84 1.60
N LEU A 291 4.24 -10.72 0.96
CA LEU A 291 2.91 -10.13 0.97
C LEU A 291 2.46 -9.90 -0.47
N LEU A 292 1.32 -10.47 -0.83
CA LEU A 292 0.61 -10.24 -2.07
C LEU A 292 -0.47 -9.18 -1.82
N TYR A 293 -0.34 -8.03 -2.46
CA TYR A 293 -1.29 -6.93 -2.36
C TYR A 293 -2.18 -6.91 -3.61
N ILE A 294 -3.49 -6.98 -3.38
CA ILE A 294 -4.54 -7.00 -4.40
C ILE A 294 -5.44 -5.79 -4.15
N ASP A 295 -5.62 -4.93 -5.14
CA ASP A 295 -6.41 -3.71 -5.03
C ASP A 295 -7.20 -3.54 -6.32
N SER A 296 -8.54 -3.54 -6.22
CA SER A 296 -9.43 -3.49 -7.38
C SER A 296 -9.25 -2.23 -8.21
N ASP A 297 -8.79 -1.14 -7.59
CA ASP A 297 -8.62 0.14 -8.27
C ASP A 297 -7.35 0.15 -9.15
N LYS A 298 -6.65 -0.98 -9.25
CA LYS A 298 -5.39 -1.12 -9.98
C LYS A 298 -5.33 -2.48 -10.70
N PRO A 299 -4.81 -2.52 -11.93
CA PRO A 299 -4.98 -3.68 -12.81
C PRO A 299 -4.20 -4.93 -12.39
N ASN A 300 -3.06 -4.78 -11.69
CA ASN A 300 -2.18 -5.90 -11.39
C ASN A 300 -1.97 -6.05 -9.88
N PRO A 301 -2.08 -7.27 -9.31
CA PRO A 301 -1.59 -7.51 -7.96
C PRO A 301 -0.06 -7.31 -7.93
N PHE A 302 0.51 -7.02 -6.76
CA PHE A 302 1.97 -6.95 -6.64
C PHE A 302 2.49 -7.67 -5.40
N PHE A 303 3.71 -8.19 -5.56
CA PHE A 303 4.42 -8.91 -4.53
C PHE A 303 5.35 -7.97 -3.78
N VAL A 304 5.34 -8.12 -2.46
CA VAL A 304 6.31 -7.53 -1.56
C VAL A 304 7.05 -8.67 -0.89
N ASN A 305 8.36 -8.71 -1.06
CA ASN A 305 9.20 -9.54 -0.21
C ASN A 305 9.34 -8.87 1.16
N LEU A 306 8.88 -9.54 2.20
CA LEU A 306 9.06 -9.15 3.60
C LEU A 306 10.38 -9.75 4.09
N THR A 307 11.50 -9.33 3.48
CA THR A 307 12.84 -9.91 3.75
C THR A 307 13.28 -9.71 5.21
N LYS A 308 12.70 -8.75 5.92
CA LYS A 308 12.86 -8.59 7.36
C LYS A 308 11.60 -9.11 8.05
N GLN A 309 11.78 -10.06 8.96
CA GLN A 309 10.74 -10.56 9.86
C GLN A 309 10.31 -9.44 10.81
N VAL A 310 9.48 -8.51 10.32
CA VAL A 310 8.76 -7.59 11.18
C VAL A 310 7.58 -8.38 11.75
N VAL A 311 7.43 -8.45 13.06
CA VAL A 311 6.29 -9.11 13.70
C VAL A 311 5.37 -8.06 14.32
N GLY A 312 4.06 -8.34 14.35
CA GLY A 312 3.09 -7.45 15.01
C GLY A 312 2.97 -6.05 14.39
N TYR A 313 3.32 -5.88 13.11
CA TYR A 313 2.98 -4.65 12.40
C TYR A 313 1.48 -4.65 12.04
N CYS A 314 0.95 -3.47 11.77
CA CYS A 314 -0.35 -3.32 11.12
C CYS A 314 -0.18 -2.76 9.70
N LEU A 315 -1.21 -2.93 8.88
CA LEU A 315 -1.22 -2.55 7.48
C LEU A 315 -2.27 -1.48 7.25
N GLY A 316 -1.93 -0.49 6.43
CA GLY A 316 -2.88 0.52 5.99
C GLY A 316 -2.76 0.78 4.50
N ARG A 317 -3.83 1.28 3.90
CA ARG A 317 -3.89 1.83 2.55
C ARG A 317 -3.93 3.36 2.61
N TYR A 318 -2.98 4.02 1.94
CA TYR A 318 -2.94 5.48 1.84
C TYR A 318 -2.81 5.88 0.38
N MET A 319 -3.78 6.63 -0.16
CA MET A 319 -3.80 7.06 -1.57
C MET A 319 -3.60 5.90 -2.57
N GLY A 320 -4.11 4.70 -2.25
CA GLY A 320 -3.97 3.49 -3.08
C GLY A 320 -2.64 2.75 -2.94
N ASP A 321 -1.71 3.24 -2.12
CA ASP A 321 -0.45 2.58 -1.80
C ASP A 321 -0.53 1.86 -0.44
N LEU A 322 0.22 0.75 -0.33
CA LEU A 322 0.35 -0.03 0.90
C LEU A 322 1.30 0.62 1.88
N MET A 323 0.91 0.66 3.15
CA MET A 323 1.72 1.16 4.26
C MET A 323 1.89 0.08 5.33
N ILE A 324 3.13 -0.16 5.75
CA ILE A 324 3.49 -0.99 6.91
C ILE A 324 3.75 -0.06 8.09
N ILE A 325 3.11 -0.33 9.23
CA ILE A 325 3.03 0.58 10.36
C ILE A 325 3.40 -0.14 11.65
N GLY A 326 4.45 0.34 12.33
CA GLY A 326 4.93 -0.19 13.59
C GLY A 326 5.48 -1.61 13.46
N GLY A 327 5.26 -2.42 14.50
CA GLY A 327 5.78 -3.78 14.60
C GLY A 327 7.14 -3.85 15.28
N GLU A 328 7.69 -5.05 15.35
CA GLU A 328 8.95 -5.33 16.02
C GLU A 328 9.88 -6.07 15.07
N GLU A 329 11.11 -5.57 14.94
CA GLU A 329 12.19 -6.27 14.25
C GLU A 329 13.00 -7.08 15.29
N PRO A 330 13.73 -8.15 14.88
CA PRO A 330 14.51 -8.99 15.79
C PRO A 330 15.53 -8.22 16.63
N GLU A 331 16.01 -7.08 16.14
CA GLU A 331 16.96 -6.20 16.82
C GLU A 331 16.35 -5.36 17.97
N GLN A 332 15.07 -5.56 18.31
CA GLN A 332 14.35 -5.05 19.50
C GLN A 332 14.63 -3.60 19.94
N THR A 333 14.82 -2.66 19.02
CA THR A 333 14.92 -1.24 19.39
C THR A 333 13.53 -0.59 19.45
N SER A 334 13.31 0.30 20.42
CA SER A 334 12.07 1.09 20.54
C SER A 334 11.80 1.97 19.31
N ILE A 335 12.86 2.32 18.58
CA ILE A 335 12.84 3.08 17.32
C ILE A 335 12.12 2.30 16.22
N ASN A 336 12.36 0.99 16.11
CA ASN A 336 11.73 0.16 15.07
C ASN A 336 10.21 0.09 15.24
N ARG A 337 9.72 0.17 16.49
CA ARG A 337 8.28 0.15 16.81
C ARG A 337 7.51 1.40 16.38
N ARG A 338 8.19 2.48 15.97
CA ARG A 338 7.56 3.70 15.44
C ARG A 338 7.64 3.80 13.92
N ARG A 339 8.36 2.87 13.28
CA ARG A 339 8.70 2.96 11.87
C ARG A 339 7.47 2.79 11.00
N VAL A 340 7.42 3.60 9.94
CA VAL A 340 6.36 3.55 8.94
C VAL A 340 7.01 3.54 7.56
N LEU A 341 6.60 2.58 6.73
CA LEU A 341 7.09 2.41 5.38
C LEU A 341 5.92 2.45 4.41
N LEU A 342 6.00 3.29 3.38
CA LEU A 342 5.03 3.34 2.29
C LEU A 342 5.63 2.66 1.06
N ARG A 343 4.88 1.77 0.43
CA ARG A 343 5.25 1.17 -0.85
C ARG A 343 4.82 2.09 -1.99
N GLN A 344 5.55 3.19 -2.16
CA GLN A 344 5.22 4.22 -3.14
C GLN A 344 5.22 3.64 -4.56
N ASN A 345 4.10 3.83 -5.28
CA ASN A 345 3.91 3.37 -6.66
C ASN A 345 4.26 1.87 -6.83
N ARG A 346 4.10 1.06 -5.78
CA ARG A 346 4.35 -0.41 -5.78
C ARG A 346 5.80 -0.83 -6.02
N LYS A 347 6.72 0.11 -6.26
CA LYS A 347 8.09 -0.14 -6.72
C LYS A 347 9.14 -0.03 -5.61
N LYS A 348 8.99 0.93 -4.71
CA LYS A 348 10.00 1.21 -3.67
C LYS A 348 9.36 1.42 -2.32
N TRP A 349 10.07 0.99 -1.28
CA TRP A 349 9.74 1.33 0.10
C TRP A 349 10.34 2.70 0.41
N VAL A 350 9.49 3.62 0.84
CA VAL A 350 9.89 4.98 1.22
C VAL A 350 9.54 5.19 2.70
N PRO A 351 10.50 5.61 3.54
CA PRO A 351 10.21 6.00 4.91
C PRO A 351 9.13 7.10 4.95
N GLN A 352 8.19 6.98 5.89
CA GLN A 352 7.21 8.02 6.18
C GLN A 352 7.47 8.62 7.56
N ALA A 353 6.70 9.65 7.93
CA ALA A 353 6.67 10.13 9.31
C ALA A 353 6.44 8.95 10.26
N SER A 354 7.27 8.85 11.29
CA SER A 354 7.15 7.83 12.32
C SER A 354 5.92 8.09 13.19
N LEU A 355 5.32 7.03 13.73
CA LEU A 355 4.26 7.15 14.75
C LEU A 355 4.72 8.05 15.90
N ASN A 356 3.81 8.75 16.57
CA ASN A 356 4.15 9.47 17.80
C ASN A 356 4.48 8.49 18.92
N ILE A 357 3.81 7.34 18.93
CA ILE A 357 3.92 6.31 19.98
C ILE A 357 4.34 4.98 19.33
N SER A 358 5.35 4.33 19.89
CA SER A 358 5.80 2.99 19.46
C SER A 358 4.66 1.99 19.57
N ARG A 359 4.41 1.13 18.58
CA ARG A 359 3.33 0.13 18.60
C ARG A 359 3.76 -1.23 18.07
N VAL A 360 3.27 -2.29 18.71
CA VAL A 360 3.35 -3.68 18.26
C VAL A 360 1.98 -4.32 18.52
N PHE A 361 1.50 -5.16 17.61
CA PHE A 361 0.19 -5.80 17.66
C PHE A 361 -0.98 -4.80 17.70
N ALA A 362 -0.78 -3.63 17.08
CA ALA A 362 -1.86 -2.67 16.85
C ALA A 362 -2.78 -3.13 15.72
N THR A 363 -3.92 -2.46 15.58
CA THR A 363 -4.77 -2.59 14.39
C THR A 363 -4.94 -1.25 13.70
N SER A 364 -5.30 -1.27 12.42
CA SER A 364 -5.44 -0.07 11.62
C SER A 364 -6.54 -0.18 10.58
N GLU A 365 -7.18 0.94 10.28
CA GLU A 365 -8.24 1.07 9.29
C GLU A 365 -7.99 2.26 8.37
N SER A 366 -8.29 2.06 7.07
CA SER A 366 -8.11 3.07 6.03
C SER A 366 -9.43 3.63 5.56
N ILE A 367 -9.66 4.93 5.79
CA ILE A 367 -10.93 5.61 5.50
C ILE A 367 -10.65 7.03 5.00
N ASN A 368 -11.24 7.41 3.86
CA ASN A 368 -11.15 8.77 3.30
C ASN A 368 -9.70 9.30 3.20
N ASN A 369 -8.78 8.50 2.64
CA ASN A 369 -7.34 8.82 2.54
C ASN A 369 -6.66 9.11 3.89
N ARG A 370 -7.18 8.56 4.97
CA ARG A 370 -6.55 8.57 6.29
C ARG A 370 -6.35 7.14 6.76
N ILE A 371 -5.34 6.95 7.59
CA ILE A 371 -5.11 5.67 8.27
C ILE A 371 -5.24 5.92 9.76
N TYR A 372 -6.16 5.22 10.42
CA TYR A 372 -6.33 5.25 11.85
C TYR A 372 -5.64 4.05 12.46
N VAL A 373 -4.90 4.23 13.56
CA VAL A 373 -4.17 3.18 14.27
C VAL A 373 -4.61 3.16 15.72
N PHE A 374 -4.96 1.98 16.21
CA PHE A 374 -5.53 1.76 17.54
C PHE A 374 -4.68 0.76 18.33
N GLY A 375 -4.42 1.12 19.60
CA GLY A 375 -3.87 0.21 20.60
C GLY A 375 -2.47 -0.34 20.25
N GLY A 376 -2.25 -1.59 20.62
CA GLY A 376 -0.96 -2.27 20.62
C GLY A 376 -0.39 -2.41 22.04
N ASN A 377 0.69 -3.19 22.17
CA ASN A 377 1.34 -3.58 23.44
C ASN A 377 1.97 -2.43 24.25
N SER A 378 1.71 -1.17 23.90
CA SER A 378 2.43 0.00 24.40
C SER A 378 1.55 1.12 24.93
N ASP A 379 0.32 1.30 24.44
CA ASP A 379 -0.57 2.38 24.88
C ASP A 379 -2.03 2.20 24.40
N CYS A 380 -2.97 2.90 25.06
CA CYS A 380 -4.38 3.05 24.67
C CYS A 380 -4.63 4.18 23.65
N SER A 381 -3.59 4.85 23.16
CA SER A 381 -3.76 5.99 22.28
C SER A 381 -4.30 5.59 20.91
N ILE A 382 -4.92 6.57 20.27
CA ILE A 382 -5.40 6.51 18.90
C ILE A 382 -4.63 7.57 18.11
N GLU A 383 -4.07 7.18 16.99
CA GLU A 383 -3.39 8.08 16.07
C GLU A 383 -3.98 7.96 14.68
N TYR A 384 -3.91 9.03 13.89
CA TYR A 384 -4.22 8.95 12.47
C TYR A 384 -3.16 9.62 11.60
N PHE A 385 -2.93 9.05 10.43
CA PHE A 385 -2.05 9.58 9.42
C PHE A 385 -2.85 10.34 8.37
N ALA A 386 -2.46 11.60 8.13
CA ALA A 386 -3.01 12.44 7.07
C ALA A 386 -1.96 13.44 6.61
N ASN A 387 -1.97 13.80 5.32
CA ASN A 387 -1.08 14.84 4.77
C ASN A 387 0.40 14.64 5.13
N GLY A 388 0.86 13.38 5.15
CA GLY A 388 2.25 13.04 5.44
C GLY A 388 2.65 13.08 6.93
N SER A 389 1.71 13.29 7.86
CA SER A 389 1.99 13.43 9.30
C SER A 389 1.05 12.58 10.18
N TRP A 390 1.53 12.21 11.36
CA TRP A 390 0.74 11.51 12.38
C TRP A 390 0.18 12.49 13.42
N PHE A 391 -1.10 12.37 13.70
CA PHE A 391 -1.82 13.19 14.67
C PHE A 391 -2.35 12.32 15.79
N LEU A 392 -2.06 12.71 17.03
CA LEU A 392 -2.61 12.08 18.22
C LEU A 392 -4.06 12.54 18.45
N ILE A 393 -4.96 11.59 18.67
CA ILE A 393 -6.33 11.87 19.10
C ILE A 393 -6.35 11.90 20.62
N GLN A 394 -7.01 12.91 21.20
CA GLN A 394 -7.07 13.08 22.67
C GLN A 394 -7.84 11.93 23.35
N THR A 395 -8.86 11.40 22.67
CA THR A 395 -9.61 10.22 23.09
C THR A 395 -8.71 8.99 23.13
N LYS A 396 -8.81 8.22 24.22
CA LYS A 396 -8.09 6.96 24.41
C LYS A 396 -9.05 5.78 24.36
N LEU A 397 -8.53 4.62 23.98
CA LEU A 397 -9.20 3.35 24.19
C LEU A 397 -9.52 3.15 25.68
N LEU A 398 -10.63 2.49 25.97
CA LEU A 398 -11.07 2.20 27.35
C LEU A 398 -10.05 1.33 28.11
N ASN A 399 -9.26 0.54 27.40
CA ASN A 399 -8.24 -0.34 27.96
C ASN A 399 -7.06 -0.48 26.97
N THR A 400 -5.90 -0.91 27.49
CA THR A 400 -4.75 -1.29 26.66
C THR A 400 -5.08 -2.60 25.96
N TRP A 401 -5.37 -2.52 24.68
CA TRP A 401 -5.66 -3.69 23.87
C TRP A 401 -4.58 -3.87 22.82
N SER A 402 -4.02 -5.08 22.77
CA SER A 402 -3.29 -5.58 21.61
C SER A 402 -4.13 -6.63 20.90
N ASN A 403 -3.73 -7.01 19.69
CA ASN A 403 -4.41 -8.04 18.92
C ASN A 403 -5.92 -7.73 18.74
N ILE A 404 -6.27 -6.46 18.52
CA ILE A 404 -7.64 -5.99 18.30
C ILE A 404 -8.06 -6.31 16.87
N LEU A 405 -9.27 -6.84 16.65
CA LEU A 405 -9.87 -6.87 15.32
C LEU A 405 -10.54 -5.54 15.01
N SER A 406 -10.38 -5.07 13.77
CA SER A 406 -11.05 -3.85 13.31
C SER A 406 -11.73 -4.04 11.97
N CYS A 407 -12.78 -3.26 11.75
CA CYS A 407 -13.41 -3.04 10.45
C CYS A 407 -14.10 -1.68 10.45
N ASN A 408 -14.59 -1.22 9.31
CA ASN A 408 -15.25 0.08 9.20
C ASN A 408 -16.42 0.07 8.21
N ASP A 409 -17.36 1.00 8.39
CA ASP A 409 -18.50 1.23 7.48
C ASP A 409 -18.42 2.59 6.76
N GLY A 410 -17.23 3.18 6.74
CA GLY A 410 -16.96 4.51 6.16
C GLY A 410 -17.25 5.70 7.08
N GLN A 411 -18.09 5.54 8.11
CA GLN A 411 -18.36 6.59 9.11
C GLN A 411 -17.78 6.24 10.48
N ASN A 412 -17.81 4.96 10.83
CA ASN A 412 -17.37 4.44 12.10
C ASN A 412 -16.32 3.34 11.91
N ILE A 413 -15.43 3.22 12.90
CA ILE A 413 -14.50 2.10 13.03
C ILE A 413 -14.96 1.24 14.20
N TYR A 414 -15.19 -0.04 13.95
CA TYR A 414 -15.56 -1.02 14.97
C TYR A 414 -14.32 -1.77 15.41
N LEU A 415 -14.12 -1.86 16.73
CA LEU A 415 -13.04 -2.58 17.37
C LEU A 415 -13.64 -3.75 18.15
N LEU A 416 -13.20 -4.97 17.86
CA LEU A 416 -13.74 -6.19 18.45
C LEU A 416 -12.64 -6.92 19.22
N GLY A 417 -12.93 -7.22 20.49
CA GLY A 417 -12.10 -8.06 21.34
C GLY A 417 -10.71 -7.49 21.64
N GLY A 418 -9.68 -8.33 21.48
CA GLY A 418 -8.29 -8.01 21.81
C GLY A 418 -7.81 -8.64 23.11
N GLU A 419 -6.55 -8.43 23.44
CA GLU A 419 -5.90 -8.94 24.64
C GLU A 419 -5.50 -7.80 25.58
N ARG A 420 -5.73 -8.01 26.87
CA ARG A 420 -5.26 -7.17 27.97
C ARG A 420 -4.39 -8.00 28.89
N TYR A 421 -3.07 -7.82 28.86
CA TYR A 421 -2.12 -8.38 29.86
C TYR A 421 -2.50 -9.77 30.40
N HIS A 422 -2.88 -10.74 29.54
CA HIS A 422 -3.34 -12.12 29.83
C HIS A 422 -4.85 -12.44 29.82
N SER A 423 -5.77 -11.46 29.81
CA SER A 423 -7.20 -11.71 29.60
C SER A 423 -7.64 -11.29 28.19
N GLY A 424 -8.45 -12.13 27.55
CA GLY A 424 -9.14 -11.73 26.32
C GLY A 424 -10.26 -10.75 26.65
N SER A 425 -10.50 -9.80 25.74
CA SER A 425 -11.65 -8.92 25.75
C SER A 425 -12.72 -9.49 24.82
N ASN A 426 -13.98 -9.31 25.19
CA ASN A 426 -15.12 -9.53 24.31
C ASN A 426 -15.87 -8.23 24.01
N SER A 427 -15.32 -7.07 24.39
CA SER A 427 -15.97 -5.78 24.13
C SER A 427 -16.02 -5.48 22.64
N VAL A 428 -17.11 -4.85 22.22
CA VAL A 428 -17.26 -4.21 20.92
C VAL A 428 -17.29 -2.71 21.15
N CYS A 429 -16.29 -2.02 20.62
CA CYS A 429 -16.22 -0.56 20.65
C CYS A 429 -16.51 0.01 19.26
N VAL A 430 -17.14 1.18 19.24
CA VAL A 430 -17.28 2.01 18.05
C VAL A 430 -16.51 3.30 18.24
N PHE A 431 -15.66 3.63 17.27
CA PHE A 431 -14.99 4.91 17.16
C PHE A 431 -15.64 5.71 16.03
N ASN A 432 -16.26 6.84 16.39
CA ASN A 432 -16.85 7.75 15.42
C ASN A 432 -15.78 8.70 14.88
N ILE A 433 -15.60 8.73 13.56
CA ILE A 433 -14.50 9.44 12.91
C ILE A 433 -14.63 10.96 13.03
N GLU A 434 -15.86 11.47 12.96
CA GLU A 434 -16.16 12.90 12.97
C GLU A 434 -16.02 13.49 14.38
N SER A 435 -16.71 12.90 15.36
CA SER A 435 -16.65 13.35 16.75
C SER A 435 -15.35 12.96 17.46
N LYS A 436 -14.61 11.99 16.91
CA LYS A 436 -13.42 11.37 17.52
C LYS A 436 -13.70 10.76 18.89
N GLU A 437 -14.94 10.36 19.14
CA GLU A 437 -15.34 9.65 20.36
C GLU A 437 -15.25 8.15 20.17
N ILE A 438 -14.92 7.44 21.26
CA ILE A 438 -15.01 5.97 21.32
C ILE A 438 -15.97 5.56 22.42
N LYS A 439 -16.84 4.58 22.13
CA LYS A 439 -17.82 4.03 23.08
C LYS A 439 -17.83 2.51 22.98
N GLU A 440 -17.89 1.83 24.12
CA GLU A 440 -18.25 0.41 24.16
C GLU A 440 -19.76 0.32 23.92
N ILE A 441 -20.16 -0.46 22.92
CA ILE A 441 -21.55 -0.57 22.48
C ILE A 441 -22.16 -1.94 22.76
N ASP A 442 -21.35 -3.00 22.84
CA ASP A 442 -21.84 -4.35 23.11
C ASP A 442 -20.68 -5.28 23.52
N LYS A 443 -20.98 -6.56 23.70
CA LYS A 443 -20.02 -7.64 23.90
C LYS A 443 -20.33 -8.82 22.98
N ILE A 444 -19.31 -9.33 22.31
CA ILE A 444 -19.40 -10.60 21.58
C ILE A 444 -19.39 -11.80 22.55
N SER A 445 -19.97 -12.92 22.13
CA SER A 445 -20.12 -14.10 22.99
C SER A 445 -18.80 -14.82 23.32
N TYR A 446 -17.73 -14.51 22.60
CA TYR A 446 -16.42 -15.17 22.71
C TYR A 446 -15.30 -14.13 22.75
N ASN A 447 -14.24 -14.43 23.49
CA ASN A 447 -13.05 -13.58 23.58
C ASN A 447 -12.23 -13.74 22.30
N VAL A 448 -12.43 -12.84 21.33
CA VAL A 448 -11.69 -12.90 20.08
C VAL A 448 -10.33 -12.24 20.24
N ARG A 449 -9.30 -12.93 19.78
CA ARG A 449 -7.92 -12.43 19.74
C ARG A 449 -7.48 -12.37 18.29
N LYS A 450 -6.85 -11.27 17.89
CA LYS A 450 -6.27 -11.19 16.55
C LYS A 450 -5.08 -12.14 16.46
N GLY A 451 -5.27 -13.24 15.77
CA GLY A 451 -4.22 -14.12 15.29
C GLY A 451 -3.76 -13.70 13.90
N PHE A 452 -2.87 -14.51 13.31
CA PHE A 452 -2.48 -14.37 11.91
C PHE A 452 -3.67 -14.59 10.96
N ASP A 453 -4.63 -15.39 11.37
CA ASP A 453 -5.76 -15.87 10.58
C ASP A 453 -7.07 -15.11 10.79
N THR A 454 -7.10 -14.10 11.66
CA THR A 454 -8.34 -13.41 12.04
C THR A 454 -8.50 -12.05 11.37
N TYR A 455 -9.68 -11.77 10.85
CA TYR A 455 -10.07 -10.50 10.26
C TYR A 455 -11.54 -10.18 10.61
N ALA A 456 -11.94 -8.94 10.41
CA ALA A 456 -13.33 -8.50 10.50
C ALA A 456 -13.70 -7.67 9.26
N VAL A 457 -14.95 -7.77 8.83
CA VAL A 457 -15.51 -7.04 7.69
C VAL A 457 -16.89 -6.53 8.08
N CYS A 458 -17.15 -5.26 7.83
CA CYS A 458 -18.49 -4.69 8.04
C CYS A 458 -19.25 -4.67 6.71
N VAL A 459 -20.47 -5.21 6.71
CA VAL A 459 -21.39 -5.17 5.57
C VAL A 459 -22.78 -4.86 6.08
N ASN A 460 -23.35 -3.77 5.58
CA ASN A 460 -24.63 -3.24 6.05
C ASN A 460 -24.62 -3.09 7.58
N ASP A 461 -25.58 -3.71 8.26
CA ASP A 461 -25.71 -3.69 9.72
C ASP A 461 -25.05 -4.89 10.43
N GLU A 462 -24.19 -5.62 9.73
CA GLU A 462 -23.54 -6.82 10.24
C GLU A 462 -22.01 -6.71 10.16
N ILE A 463 -21.34 -7.23 11.19
CA ILE A 463 -19.88 -7.40 11.22
C ILE A 463 -19.60 -8.89 11.20
N TYR A 464 -18.97 -9.33 10.11
CA TYR A 464 -18.49 -10.68 9.94
C TYR A 464 -17.05 -10.72 10.44
N TYR A 465 -16.75 -11.61 11.38
CA TYR A 465 -15.39 -11.77 11.89
C TYR A 465 -15.09 -13.23 12.10
N ASN A 466 -13.81 -13.61 12.02
CA ASN A 466 -13.41 -14.98 12.29
C ASN A 466 -12.42 -15.10 13.45
N GLU A 467 -12.46 -16.24 14.10
CA GLU A 467 -11.52 -16.66 15.14
C GLU A 467 -11.03 -18.07 14.78
N GLY A 468 -9.86 -18.14 14.14
CA GLY A 468 -9.39 -19.34 13.45
C GLY A 468 -10.44 -19.93 12.54
N ASN A 469 -10.99 -21.07 12.97
CA ASN A 469 -11.85 -21.91 12.16
C ASN A 469 -13.34 -21.64 12.37
N LYS A 470 -13.73 -20.44 12.79
CA LYS A 470 -15.14 -20.10 13.01
C LYS A 470 -15.40 -18.71 12.51
N LEU A 471 -16.44 -18.59 11.67
CA LEU A 471 -17.01 -17.31 11.26
C LEU A 471 -18.16 -16.98 12.20
N TYR A 472 -18.15 -15.77 12.71
CA TYR A 472 -19.17 -15.21 13.57
C TYR A 472 -19.77 -13.99 12.91
N VAL A 473 -20.99 -13.67 13.33
CA VAL A 473 -21.71 -12.48 12.88
C VAL A 473 -22.14 -11.71 14.11
N TYR A 474 -21.75 -10.45 14.15
CA TYR A 474 -22.22 -9.47 15.12
C TYR A 474 -23.18 -8.50 14.43
N LYS A 475 -24.39 -8.32 14.99
CA LYS A 475 -25.38 -7.37 14.46
C LYS A 475 -25.26 -6.04 15.18
N LYS A 476 -25.14 -4.96 14.42
CA LYS A 476 -25.07 -3.59 14.96
C LYS A 476 -26.44 -3.21 15.52
N GLY A 477 -26.52 -2.89 16.82
CA GLY A 477 -27.67 -2.21 17.41
C GLY A 477 -28.83 -3.11 17.86
N ASN A 478 -28.57 -4.04 18.79
CA ASN A 478 -29.62 -4.53 19.70
C ASN A 478 -29.75 -3.61 20.92
#